data_AF-B7JB47-F1
#
_entry.id   AF-B7JB47-F1
#
_cell.length_a   1.000
_cell.length_b   1.000
_cell.length_c   1.000
_cell.angle_alpha   90.00
_cell.angle_beta   90.00
_cell.angle_gamma   90.00
#
_symmetry.space_group_name_H-M   'P 1'
#
loop_
_entity.id
_entity.type
_entity.pdbx_description
1 polymer ?
#
loop_
_entity_poly.entity_id
_entity_poly.type
_entity_poly.pdbx_seq_one_letter_code
_entity_poly.pdbx_strand_id
1 'polypeptide(L)'
;MPLSELQAFLQRPPCHGRPHPTSLLGFYAKQIAAHNALKKAMLHTPHLIDYVAVADATICPGHNHIRRLGIGDHKRLERLHQEYHQSIAAMGERSISSPNNGDWSDVDSAENAFEQAIIGAYWYKKMEDGNPACEAEKPT
;
A
#
# COMPACT_ATOMS: atom_id res chain seq x y z
N MET A 1 -7.48 -1.75 -9.81
CA MET A 1 -6.59 -2.93 -9.73
C MET A 1 -7.19 -4.07 -10.56
N PRO A 2 -6.42 -4.92 -11.27
CA PRO A 2 -6.95 -6.05 -12.04
C PRO A 2 -7.59 -7.10 -11.12
N LEU A 3 -8.91 -7.01 -10.97
CA LEU A 3 -9.69 -7.84 -10.05
C LEU A 3 -9.44 -9.35 -10.27
N SER A 4 -9.35 -9.78 -11.53
CA SER A 4 -9.09 -11.18 -11.89
C SER A 4 -7.72 -11.69 -11.41
N GLU A 5 -6.68 -10.87 -11.48
CA GLU A 5 -5.32 -11.24 -11.09
C GLU A 5 -5.16 -11.27 -9.58
N LEU A 6 -5.80 -10.32 -8.86
CA LEU A 6 -5.86 -10.41 -7.40
C LEU A 6 -6.66 -11.62 -6.97
N GLN A 7 -7.82 -11.91 -7.57
CA GLN A 7 -8.61 -13.09 -7.24
C GLN A 7 -7.79 -14.36 -7.43
N ALA A 8 -7.14 -14.51 -8.59
CA ALA A 8 -6.27 -15.65 -8.86
C ALA A 8 -5.07 -15.72 -7.90
N PHE A 9 -4.54 -14.59 -7.45
CA PHE A 9 -3.49 -14.54 -6.44
C PHE A 9 -3.99 -14.97 -5.05
N LEU A 10 -5.15 -14.47 -4.62
CA LEU A 10 -5.75 -14.75 -3.31
C LEU A 10 -6.25 -16.19 -3.17
N GLN A 11 -6.60 -16.85 -4.27
CA GLN A 11 -6.99 -18.26 -4.29
C GLN A 11 -5.80 -19.23 -4.12
N ARG A 12 -4.56 -18.75 -4.20
CA ARG A 12 -3.38 -19.59 -4.01
C ARG A 12 -3.25 -19.97 -2.53
N PRO A 13 -2.87 -21.23 -2.22
CA PRO A 13 -2.61 -21.62 -0.84
C PRO A 13 -1.60 -20.67 -0.19
N PRO A 14 -1.83 -20.22 1.07
CA PRO A 14 -0.87 -19.38 1.75
C PRO A 14 0.48 -20.08 1.84
N CYS A 15 1.55 -19.44 1.36
CA CYS A 15 2.90 -19.91 1.65
C CYS A 15 3.21 -19.61 3.12
N HIS A 16 2.96 -20.57 4.01
CA HIS A 16 3.12 -20.46 5.47
C HIS A 16 4.56 -20.14 5.95
N GLY A 17 5.52 -20.02 5.04
CA GLY A 17 6.93 -19.71 5.36
C GLY A 17 7.35 -18.24 5.18
N ARG A 18 6.48 -17.32 4.75
CA ARG A 18 6.89 -15.94 4.47
C ARG A 18 6.03 -14.92 5.24
N PRO A 19 6.59 -14.22 6.25
CA PRO A 19 5.84 -13.22 7.04
C PRO A 19 5.57 -11.91 6.27
N HIS A 20 6.09 -11.79 5.06
CA HIS A 20 6.04 -10.57 4.27
C HIS A 20 5.63 -10.83 2.81
N PRO A 21 4.86 -9.90 2.21
CA PRO A 21 4.51 -9.97 0.80
C PRO A 21 5.78 -9.97 -0.05
N THR A 22 5.83 -10.88 -1.02
CA THR A 22 6.94 -11.01 -1.97
C THR A 22 6.56 -10.53 -3.38
N SER A 23 5.34 -10.05 -3.55
CA SER A 23 4.80 -9.54 -4.81
C SER A 23 4.03 -8.26 -4.56
N LEU A 24 3.86 -7.47 -5.62
CA LEU A 24 3.05 -6.25 -5.58
C LEU A 24 1.57 -6.54 -5.29
N LEU A 25 1.03 -7.65 -5.80
CA LEU A 25 -0.33 -8.10 -5.48
C LEU A 25 -0.47 -8.47 -4.00
N GLY A 26 0.52 -9.16 -3.42
CA GLY A 26 0.54 -9.47 -2.00
C GLY A 26 0.68 -8.22 -1.12
N PHE A 27 1.48 -7.25 -1.57
CA PHE A 27 1.61 -5.96 -0.89
C PHE A 27 0.31 -5.17 -0.92
N TYR A 28 -0.33 -5.08 -2.08
CA TYR A 28 -1.64 -4.45 -2.26
C TYR A 28 -2.71 -5.06 -1.36
N ALA A 29 -2.83 -6.39 -1.35
CA ALA A 29 -3.78 -7.10 -0.49
C ALA A 29 -3.53 -6.82 1.00
N LYS A 30 -2.26 -6.83 1.43
CA LYS A 30 -1.88 -6.54 2.80
C LYS A 30 -2.18 -5.08 3.17
N GLN A 31 -1.98 -4.14 2.26
CA GLN A 31 -2.29 -2.72 2.47
C GLN A 31 -3.79 -2.52 2.72
N ILE A 32 -4.67 -3.07 1.87
CA ILE A 32 -6.13 -2.97 2.06
C ILE A 32 -6.55 -3.56 3.41
N ALA A 33 -6.01 -4.74 3.75
CA ALA A 33 -6.34 -5.39 5.02
C ALA A 33 -5.90 -4.54 6.22
N ALA A 34 -4.68 -3.98 6.16
CA ALA A 34 -4.12 -3.13 7.21
C ALA A 34 -4.91 -1.82 7.35
N HIS A 35 -5.25 -1.15 6.25
CA HIS A 35 -6.06 0.06 6.28
C HIS A 35 -7.42 -0.18 6.95
N ASN A 36 -8.14 -1.22 6.52
CA ASN A 36 -9.44 -1.56 7.10
C ASN A 36 -9.35 -1.90 8.60
N ALA A 37 -8.30 -2.60 9.02
CA ALA A 37 -8.07 -2.89 10.43
C ALA A 37 -7.79 -1.62 11.24
N LEU A 38 -6.95 -0.72 10.70
CA LEU A 38 -6.60 0.54 11.34
C LEU A 38 -7.81 1.47 11.46
N LYS A 39 -8.60 1.63 10.39
CA LYS A 39 -9.84 2.42 10.39
C LYS A 39 -10.81 1.92 11.46
N LYS A 40 -11.01 0.61 11.58
CA LYS A 40 -11.82 0.01 12.66
C LYS A 40 -11.25 0.30 14.05
N ALA A 41 -9.94 0.15 14.24
CA ALA A 41 -9.29 0.45 15.51
C ALA A 41 -9.46 1.92 15.91
N MET A 42 -9.35 2.85 14.96
CA MET A 42 -9.56 4.28 15.19
C MET A 42 -11.01 4.61 15.55
N LEU A 43 -11.98 3.95 14.91
CA LEU A 43 -13.40 4.17 15.21
C LEU A 43 -13.80 3.64 16.59
N HIS A 44 -13.24 2.52 17.03
CA HIS A 44 -13.63 1.89 18.30
C HIS A 44 -12.77 2.30 19.49
N THR A 45 -11.47 2.51 19.28
CA THR A 45 -10.49 2.74 20.35
C THR A 45 -9.46 3.80 19.95
N PRO A 46 -9.86 5.04 19.63
CA PRO A 46 -8.94 6.07 19.14
C PRO A 46 -7.85 6.43 20.16
N HIS A 47 -8.17 6.42 21.44
CA HIS A 47 -7.24 6.78 22.53
C HIS A 47 -6.12 5.75 22.77
N LEU A 48 -6.22 4.54 22.21
CA LEU A 48 -5.17 3.51 22.32
C LEU A 48 -4.15 3.57 21.19
N ILE A 49 -4.34 4.47 20.21
CA ILE A 49 -3.48 4.57 19.04
C ILE A 49 -2.44 5.66 19.29
N ASP A 50 -1.17 5.29 19.12
CA ASP A 50 -0.07 6.25 19.09
C ASP A 50 -0.01 6.92 17.72
N TYR A 51 -0.68 8.07 17.59
CA TYR A 51 -0.74 8.81 16.32
C TYR A 51 0.59 9.44 15.92
N VAL A 52 1.49 9.69 16.87
CA VAL A 52 2.86 10.16 16.58
C VAL A 52 3.63 9.05 15.87
N ALA A 53 3.55 7.83 16.38
CA ALA A 53 4.12 6.66 15.72
C ALA A 53 3.46 6.43 14.35
N VAL A 54 2.13 6.47 14.26
CA VAL A 54 1.41 6.27 12.99
C VAL A 54 1.79 7.30 11.92
N ALA A 55 2.12 8.54 12.29
CA ALA A 55 2.54 9.56 11.33
C ALA A 55 3.86 9.23 10.62
N ASP A 56 4.73 8.41 11.22
CA ASP A 56 5.98 7.99 10.62
C ASP A 56 5.77 6.70 9.80
N ALA A 57 5.74 6.81 8.46
CA ALA A 57 5.58 5.61 7.65
C ALA A 57 6.78 4.67 7.75
N THR A 58 7.96 5.13 8.16
CA THR A 58 9.17 4.30 8.20
C THR A 58 9.11 3.20 9.25
N ILE A 59 8.32 3.39 10.32
CA ILE A 59 8.08 2.37 11.33
C ILE A 59 7.06 1.30 10.87
N CYS A 60 6.28 1.61 9.83
CA CYS A 60 5.33 0.65 9.27
C CYS A 60 6.09 -0.51 8.59
N PRO A 61 5.77 -1.78 8.91
CA PRO A 61 6.38 -2.92 8.25
C PRO A 61 6.24 -2.88 6.71
N GLY A 62 5.18 -2.22 6.21
CA GLY A 62 4.94 -1.99 4.78
C GLY A 62 6.03 -1.16 4.10
N HIS A 63 6.67 -0.21 4.79
CA HIS A 63 7.67 0.68 4.21
C HIS A 63 8.89 -0.08 3.69
N ASN A 64 9.37 -1.04 4.48
CA ASN A 64 10.47 -1.91 4.08
C ASN A 64 10.09 -2.81 2.88
N HIS A 65 8.81 -3.11 2.68
CA HIS A 65 8.37 -3.88 1.52
C HIS A 65 8.43 -3.05 0.23
N ILE A 66 8.09 -1.77 0.27
CA ILE A 66 8.20 -0.86 -0.89
C ILE A 66 9.64 -0.88 -1.43
N ARG A 67 10.63 -0.74 -0.54
CA ARG A 67 12.06 -0.80 -0.89
C ARG A 67 12.48 -2.15 -1.46
N ARG A 68 12.04 -3.25 -0.84
CA ARG A 68 12.43 -4.62 -1.24
C ARG A 68 11.85 -5.06 -2.58
N LEU A 69 10.70 -4.52 -2.99
CA LEU A 69 10.05 -4.91 -4.24
C LEU A 69 10.76 -4.37 -5.50
N GLY A 70 11.78 -3.51 -5.33
CA GLY A 70 12.66 -3.07 -6.41
C GLY A 70 11.92 -2.29 -7.51
N ILE A 71 10.94 -1.48 -7.12
CA ILE A 71 10.08 -0.75 -8.05
C ILE A 71 10.85 0.47 -8.57
N GLY A 72 10.86 0.67 -9.90
CA GLY A 72 11.57 1.79 -10.53
C GLY A 72 11.21 3.16 -9.96
N ASP A 73 9.95 3.33 -9.52
CA ASP A 73 9.43 4.54 -8.88
C ASP A 73 9.18 4.38 -7.36
N HIS A 74 10.09 3.71 -6.65
CA HIS A 74 10.00 3.51 -5.21
C HIS A 74 9.92 4.83 -4.42
N LYS A 75 10.57 5.90 -4.90
CA LYS A 75 10.53 7.21 -4.23
C LYS A 75 9.13 7.81 -4.20
N ARG A 76 8.38 7.73 -5.31
CA ARG A 76 6.98 8.19 -5.33
C ARG A 76 6.11 7.34 -4.43
N LEU A 77 6.31 6.02 -4.42
CA LEU A 77 5.58 5.13 -3.52
C LEU A 77 5.87 5.40 -2.05
N GLU A 78 7.13 5.63 -1.69
CA GLU A 78 7.52 6.01 -0.32
C GLU A 78 6.87 7.33 0.10
N ARG A 79 6.86 8.32 -0.78
CA ARG A 79 6.21 9.62 -0.52
C ARG A 79 4.70 9.45 -0.31
N LEU A 80 4.01 8.75 -1.22
CA LEU A 80 2.57 8.50 -1.09
C LEU A 80 2.22 7.67 0.14
N HIS A 81 3.09 6.72 0.51
CA HIS A 81 2.95 5.95 1.74
C HIS A 81 3.08 6.85 2.98
N GLN A 82 4.02 7.80 2.96
CA GLN A 82 4.18 8.80 4.01
C GLN A 82 2.97 9.75 4.11
N GLU A 83 2.46 10.24 2.97
CA GLU A 83 1.27 11.09 2.90
C GLU A 83 0.03 10.37 3.47
N TYR A 84 -0.14 9.08 3.15
CA TYR A 84 -1.19 8.23 3.72
C TYR A 84 -1.07 8.10 5.25
N HIS A 85 0.14 7.86 5.77
CA HIS A 85 0.36 7.75 7.22
C HIS A 85 0.08 9.08 7.95
N GLN A 86 0.47 10.21 7.36
CA GLN A 86 0.20 11.54 7.89
C GLN A 86 -1.30 11.88 7.91
N SER A 87 -2.04 11.53 6.85
CA SER A 87 -3.49 11.78 6.80
C SER A 87 -4.24 10.95 7.86
N ILE A 88 -3.82 9.71 8.09
CA ILE A 88 -4.36 8.87 9.17
C ILE A 88 -4.10 9.49 10.54
N ALA A 89 -2.86 9.92 10.81
CA ALA A 89 -2.51 10.55 12.08
C ALA A 89 -3.33 11.82 12.33
N ALA A 90 -3.43 12.69 11.33
CA ALA A 90 -4.24 13.90 11.39
C ALA A 90 -5.74 13.59 11.61
N MET A 91 -6.26 12.53 10.98
CA MET A 91 -7.63 12.07 11.23
C MET A 91 -7.81 11.59 12.68
N GLY A 92 -6.86 10.85 13.21
CA GLY A 92 -6.85 10.40 14.60
C GLY A 92 -6.92 11.54 15.62
N GLU A 93 -6.05 12.53 15.45
CA GLU A 93 -6.04 13.73 16.29
C GLU A 93 -7.36 14.51 16.20
N ARG A 94 -7.94 14.62 14.99
CA ARG A 94 -9.26 15.22 14.78
C ARG A 94 -10.36 14.42 15.47
N SER A 95 -10.35 13.09 15.39
CA SER A 95 -11.34 12.23 16.05
C SER A 95 -11.27 12.33 17.58
N ILE A 96 -10.09 12.50 18.17
CA ILE A 96 -9.94 12.74 19.61
C ILE A 96 -10.50 14.13 19.98
N SER A 97 -10.15 15.15 19.20
CA SER A 97 -10.49 16.55 19.51
C SER A 97 -11.96 16.89 19.20
N SER A 98 -12.56 16.21 18.24
CA SER A 98 -13.94 16.40 17.80
C SER A 98 -14.54 15.06 17.35
N PRO A 99 -15.14 14.28 18.27
CA PRO A 99 -15.64 12.92 18.00
C PRO A 99 -16.73 12.82 16.92
N ASN A 100 -17.41 13.94 16.62
CA ASN A 100 -18.44 14.00 15.59
C ASN A 100 -17.90 14.42 14.20
N ASN A 101 -16.61 14.74 14.09
CA ASN A 101 -15.99 15.08 12.81
C ASN A 101 -15.48 13.79 12.14
N GLY A 102 -16.39 13.12 11.44
CA GLY A 102 -16.14 11.86 10.73
C GLY A 102 -15.77 12.04 9.26
N ASP A 103 -15.16 13.16 8.88
CA ASP A 103 -14.72 13.35 7.48
C ASP A 103 -13.40 12.62 7.21
N TRP A 104 -13.50 11.47 6.55
CA TRP A 104 -12.36 10.64 6.15
C TRP A 104 -11.83 10.96 4.75
N SER A 105 -12.34 11.99 4.08
CA SER A 105 -12.02 12.28 2.67
C SER A 105 -10.52 12.42 2.39
N ASP A 106 -9.78 13.10 3.27
CA ASP A 106 -8.32 13.24 3.16
C ASP A 106 -7.60 11.88 3.22
N VAL A 107 -8.06 11.01 4.12
CA VAL A 107 -7.50 9.66 4.29
C VAL A 107 -7.81 8.80 3.07
N ASP A 108 -9.07 8.76 2.65
CA ASP A 108 -9.53 7.96 1.52
C ASP A 108 -8.85 8.43 0.20
N SER A 109 -8.62 9.74 0.06
CA SER A 109 -7.87 10.32 -1.07
C SER A 109 -6.40 9.88 -1.08
N ALA A 110 -5.71 9.98 0.07
CA ALA A 110 -4.32 9.58 0.20
C ALA A 110 -4.13 8.07 0.02
N GLU A 111 -5.05 7.26 0.56
CA GLU A 111 -5.08 5.81 0.34
C GLU A 111 -5.24 5.49 -1.14
N ASN A 112 -6.25 6.08 -1.80
CA ASN A 112 -6.47 5.82 -3.22
C ASN A 112 -5.26 6.24 -4.07
N ALA A 113 -4.63 7.38 -3.80
CA ALA A 113 -3.42 7.80 -4.50
C ALA A 113 -2.28 6.78 -4.33
N PHE A 114 -2.09 6.27 -3.11
CA PHE A 114 -1.09 5.24 -2.83
C PHE A 114 -1.43 3.91 -3.52
N GLU A 115 -2.68 3.47 -3.45
CA GLU A 115 -3.15 2.26 -4.13
C GLU A 115 -2.97 2.33 -5.65
N GLN A 116 -3.34 3.44 -6.28
CA GLN A 116 -3.14 3.64 -7.72
C GLN A 116 -1.66 3.59 -8.09
N ALA A 117 -0.76 4.09 -7.23
CA ALA A 117 0.67 3.98 -7.47
C ALA A 117 1.16 2.53 -7.37
N ILE A 118 0.65 1.73 -6.43
CA ILE A 118 0.98 0.29 -6.33
C ILE A 118 0.50 -0.45 -7.58
N ILE A 119 -0.71 -0.14 -8.05
CA ILE A 119 -1.29 -0.73 -9.27
C ILE A 119 -0.47 -0.33 -10.50
N GLY A 120 -0.07 0.94 -10.60
CA GLY A 120 0.79 1.44 -11.67
C GLY A 120 2.14 0.72 -11.68
N ALA A 121 2.76 0.56 -10.52
CA ALA A 121 4.00 -0.21 -10.37
C ALA A 121 3.85 -1.68 -10.79
N TYR A 122 2.70 -2.30 -10.48
CA TYR A 122 2.41 -3.67 -10.91
C TYR A 122 2.36 -3.79 -12.43
N TRP A 123 1.63 -2.90 -13.10
CA TRP A 123 1.53 -2.92 -14.56
C TRP A 123 2.85 -2.61 -15.26
N TYR A 124 3.59 -1.63 -14.75
CA TYR A 124 4.91 -1.29 -15.25
C TYR A 124 5.84 -2.50 -15.22
N LYS A 125 5.94 -3.16 -14.05
CA LYS A 125 6.77 -4.36 -13.90
C LYS A 125 6.33 -5.49 -14.81
N LYS A 126 5.02 -5.70 -14.97
CA LYS A 126 4.47 -6.72 -15.87
C LYS A 126 4.80 -6.43 -17.34
N MET A 127 4.83 -5.15 -17.75
CA MET A 127 5.24 -4.75 -19.09
C MET A 127 6.74 -4.91 -19.31
N GLU A 128 7.58 -4.63 -18.30
CA GLU A 128 9.03 -4.90 -18.36
C GLU A 128 9.34 -6.40 -18.42
N ASP A 129 8.73 -7.20 -17.55
CA ASP A 129 8.90 -8.67 -17.51
C ASP A 129 8.29 -9.36 -18.76
N GLY A 130 7.33 -8.70 -19.42
CA GLY A 130 6.68 -9.15 -20.65
C GLY A 130 7.34 -8.66 -21.94
N ASN A 131 8.37 -7.81 -21.86
CA ASN A 131 9.16 -7.39 -23.00
C ASN A 131 10.36 -8.34 -23.14
N PRO A 132 10.42 -9.24 -24.14
CA PRO A 132 11.62 -10.00 -24.40
C PRO A 132 12.68 -9.02 -24.93
N ALA A 133 13.46 -8.45 -24.03
CA ALA A 133 14.70 -7.77 -24.38
C ALA A 133 15.71 -8.85 -24.84
N CYS A 134 15.57 -9.30 -26.09
CA CYS A 134 16.62 -9.75 -27.00
C CYS A 134 16.04 -10.50 -28.22
N GLU A 135 15.20 -9.87 -29.04
CA GLU A 135 15.18 -10.18 -30.48
C GLU A 135 15.07 -8.86 -31.27
N ALA A 136 16.15 -8.09 -31.23
CA ALA A 136 16.44 -7.10 -32.26
C ALA A 136 17.51 -7.70 -33.18
N GLU A 137 17.00 -8.30 -34.25
CA GLU A 137 17.55 -8.47 -35.60
C GLU A 137 19.06 -8.25 -35.83
N LYS A 138 19.65 -9.10 -36.69
CA LYS A 138 20.08 -8.55 -37.98
C LYS A 138 19.94 -9.54 -39.15
N PRO A 139 19.48 -9.04 -40.32
CA PRO A 139 19.40 -9.77 -41.57
C PRO A 139 20.72 -9.68 -42.34
N THR A 140 21.15 -10.76 -42.99
CA THR A 140 21.48 -10.83 -44.44
C THR A 140 21.73 -12.28 -44.83
#